data_AF-A0AAD4JJL1-F1
#
_entry.id   AF-A0AAD4JJL1-F1
#
_cell.length_a   1.000
_cell.length_b   1.000
_cell.length_c   1.000
_cell.angle_alpha   90.00
_cell.angle_beta   90.00
_cell.angle_gamma   90.00
#
_symmetry.space_group_name_H-M   'P 1'
#
loop_
_entity.id
_entity.type
_entity.pdbx_description
1 polymer ?
#
loop_
_entity_poly.entity_id
_entity_poly.type
_entity_poly.pdbx_seq_one_letter_code
_entity_poly.pdbx_strand_id
1 'polypeptide(L)'
;MVNCKDFWTKYTLVGLGLGQLLSLLITSTGFSSSELAKRGINAPTSQSFLNYVLLALVYGSIMLYRRQPLKAKWYYYILLGLVDVEGNFLVVKAYQYTSITSIMLLDCWTIPCVLFLTWFFLKTKYRFQKLIGIVMCIAGLITVVFSDVHAADRLSGSKPLKGDLLVIAGATLYGVSNVSEEFFVKSADRVELMAFLGIFGAIISACQIIILEREELKSIHWSAGATLPFLGFSLAMFVFYSGVPVLLKMSGSTMLNLSLLTSDMWAVLIRIFGYHEKVDWMYFVAFAAVTLGLIVYSGGDKMDENNAEEAADERKNIDEEAG
;
A
#
# COMPACT_ATOMS: atom_id res chain seq x y z
N MET A 1 11.89 -35.43 7.90
CA MET A 1 10.53 -35.15 8.44
C MET A 1 10.58 -33.71 8.95
N VAL A 2 10.18 -32.75 8.11
CA VAL A 2 10.40 -31.31 8.35
C VAL A 2 9.56 -30.88 9.55
N ASN A 3 10.25 -30.39 10.59
CA ASN A 3 9.65 -30.02 11.85
C ASN A 3 8.87 -28.71 11.66
N CYS A 4 7.56 -28.79 11.41
CA CYS A 4 6.66 -27.64 11.21
C CYS A 4 6.62 -26.63 12.37
N LYS A 5 7.35 -26.86 13.46
CA LYS A 5 7.42 -25.98 14.62
C LYS A 5 8.37 -24.79 14.45
N ASP A 6 9.39 -24.88 13.58
CA ASP A 6 10.32 -23.78 13.34
C ASP A 6 9.82 -22.79 12.26
N PHE A 7 8.90 -23.24 11.39
CA PHE A 7 8.20 -22.41 10.40
C PHE A 7 7.23 -21.39 11.05
N TRP A 8 6.85 -21.60 12.31
CA TRP A 8 5.95 -20.76 13.10
C TRP A 8 6.71 -19.99 14.18
N THR A 9 7.76 -19.28 13.79
CA THR A 9 8.33 -18.28 14.69
C THR A 9 7.25 -17.22 15.00
N LYS A 10 7.11 -16.85 16.28
CA LYS A 10 6.14 -15.83 16.73
C LYS A 10 6.19 -14.56 15.87
N TYR A 11 7.36 -14.19 15.37
CA TYR A 11 7.59 -13.04 14.50
C TYR A 11 6.88 -13.14 13.14
N THR A 12 6.91 -14.30 12.48
CA THR A 12 6.23 -14.54 11.20
C THR A 12 4.72 -14.48 11.38
N LEU A 13 4.21 -15.05 12.47
CA LEU A 13 2.78 -15.03 12.77
C LEU A 13 2.26 -13.63 13.11
N VAL A 14 3.06 -12.86 13.86
CA VAL A 14 2.76 -11.44 14.15
C VAL A 14 2.83 -10.60 12.88
N GLY A 15 3.81 -10.83 12.01
CA GLY A 15 3.93 -10.15 10.72
C GLY A 15 2.73 -10.41 9.81
N LEU A 16 2.30 -11.68 9.70
CA LEU A 16 1.09 -12.06 8.95
C LEU A 16 -0.17 -11.44 9.54
N GLY A 17 -0.37 -11.54 10.87
CA GLY A 17 -1.52 -10.96 11.55
C GLY A 17 -1.60 -9.43 11.39
N LEU A 18 -0.46 -8.74 11.50
CA LEU A 18 -0.36 -7.31 11.25
C LEU A 18 -0.64 -6.98 9.79
N GLY A 19 -0.11 -7.74 8.84
CA GLY A 19 -0.38 -7.58 7.41
C GLY A 19 -1.87 -7.69 7.08
N GLN A 20 -2.58 -8.65 7.69
CA GLN A 20 -4.04 -8.78 7.51
C GLN A 20 -4.82 -7.63 8.15
N LEU A 21 -4.40 -7.14 9.32
CA LEU A 21 -4.99 -5.95 9.92
C LEU A 21 -4.81 -4.72 9.00
N LEU A 22 -3.60 -4.51 8.46
CA LEU A 22 -3.31 -3.42 7.53
C LEU A 22 -4.15 -3.53 6.25
N SER A 23 -4.34 -4.74 5.73
CA SER A 23 -5.21 -5.01 4.59
C SER A 23 -6.68 -4.65 4.86
N LEU A 24 -7.21 -4.97 6.05
CA LEU A 24 -8.57 -4.56 6.42
C LEU A 24 -8.69 -3.04 6.58
N LEU A 25 -7.66 -2.38 7.12
CA LEU A 25 -7.63 -0.92 7.25
C LEU A 25 -7.61 -0.24 5.88
N ILE A 26 -6.78 -0.69 4.92
CA ILE A 26 -6.76 -0.13 3.57
C ILE A 26 -8.06 -0.42 2.80
N THR A 27 -8.70 -1.56 3.06
CA THR A 27 -10.04 -1.84 2.55
C THR A 27 -11.06 -0.82 3.10
N SER A 28 -11.00 -0.54 4.40
CA SER A 28 -11.91 0.42 5.06
C SER A 28 -11.73 1.84 4.53
N THR A 29 -10.49 2.26 4.23
CA THR A 29 -10.22 3.57 3.63
C THR A 29 -10.77 3.61 2.20
N GLY A 30 -10.52 2.58 1.39
CA GLY A 30 -11.06 2.48 0.03
C GLY A 30 -12.59 2.50 -0.01
N PHE A 31 -13.25 1.79 0.91
CA PHE A 31 -14.70 1.83 1.07
C PHE A 31 -15.19 3.24 1.42
N SER A 32 -14.53 3.91 2.37
CA SER A 32 -14.90 5.27 2.80
C SER A 32 -14.75 6.28 1.67
N SER A 33 -13.65 6.24 0.92
CA SER A 33 -13.43 7.10 -0.24
C SER A 33 -14.42 6.82 -1.37
N SER A 34 -14.75 5.55 -1.61
CA SER A 34 -15.76 5.16 -2.59
C SER A 34 -17.15 5.70 -2.22
N GLU A 35 -17.55 5.61 -0.95
CA GLU A 35 -18.82 6.12 -0.46
C GLU A 35 -18.90 7.66 -0.56
N LEU A 36 -17.81 8.36 -0.23
CA LEU A 36 -17.70 9.81 -0.40
C LEU A 36 -17.81 10.21 -1.88
N ALA A 37 -17.14 9.49 -2.78
CA ALA A 37 -17.21 9.73 -4.21
C ALA A 37 -18.62 9.52 -4.78
N LYS A 38 -19.32 8.46 -4.34
CA LYS A 38 -20.72 8.21 -4.72
C LYS A 38 -21.68 9.31 -4.27
N ARG A 39 -21.33 10.02 -3.19
CA ARG A 39 -22.08 11.20 -2.69
C ARG A 39 -21.68 12.50 -3.38
N GLY A 40 -20.80 12.45 -4.38
CA GLY A 40 -20.29 13.63 -5.09
C GLY A 40 -19.30 14.46 -4.29
N ILE A 41 -18.76 13.94 -3.19
CA ILE A 41 -17.77 14.65 -2.37
C ILE A 41 -16.39 14.42 -2.95
N ASN A 42 -15.77 15.50 -3.43
CA ASN A 42 -14.50 15.47 -4.14
C ASN A 42 -13.38 16.20 -3.37
N ALA A 43 -13.06 15.70 -2.19
CA ALA A 43 -12.01 16.25 -1.34
C ALA A 43 -11.01 15.16 -0.88
N PRO A 44 -10.22 14.58 -1.82
CA PRO A 44 -9.24 13.53 -1.51
C PRO A 44 -8.17 13.92 -0.49
N THR A 45 -7.51 15.07 -0.62
CA THR A 45 -6.46 15.51 0.31
C THR A 45 -7.03 15.75 1.71
N SER A 46 -8.25 16.30 1.81
CA SER A 46 -8.94 16.51 3.07
C SER A 46 -9.23 15.22 3.84
N GLN A 47 -9.44 14.09 3.16
CA GLN A 47 -9.63 12.77 3.79
C GLN A 47 -8.36 12.34 4.53
N SER A 48 -7.19 12.53 3.91
CA SER A 48 -5.89 12.15 4.49
C SER A 48 -5.28 13.20 5.42
N PHE A 49 -5.76 14.45 5.39
CA PHE A 49 -5.19 15.54 6.19
C PHE A 49 -5.10 15.24 7.68
N LEU A 50 -6.21 14.75 8.25
CA LEU A 50 -6.27 14.46 9.68
C LEU A 50 -5.32 13.33 10.08
N ASN A 51 -5.04 12.37 9.18
CA ASN A 51 -4.01 11.35 9.43
C ASN A 51 -2.64 11.98 9.65
N TYR A 52 -2.19 12.86 8.75
CA TYR A 52 -0.89 13.52 8.89
C TYR A 52 -0.81 14.39 10.15
N VAL A 53 -1.89 15.10 10.49
CA VAL A 53 -1.97 15.87 11.74
C VAL A 53 -1.85 14.96 12.96
N LEU A 54 -2.57 13.83 12.98
CA LEU A 54 -2.50 12.86 14.09
C LEU A 54 -1.10 12.25 14.21
N LEU A 55 -0.45 11.91 13.09
CA LEU A 55 0.94 11.44 13.08
C LEU A 55 1.89 12.50 13.66
N ALA A 56 1.78 13.74 13.20
CA ALA A 56 2.58 14.86 13.68
C ALA A 56 2.40 15.08 15.19
N LEU A 57 1.16 15.05 15.68
CA LEU A 57 0.86 15.27 17.09
C LEU A 57 1.36 14.11 17.96
N VAL A 58 1.04 12.86 17.60
CA VAL A 58 1.38 11.69 18.42
C VAL A 58 2.88 11.41 18.38
N TYR A 59 3.44 11.21 17.18
CA TYR A 59 4.85 10.85 17.05
C TYR A 59 5.77 12.05 17.26
N GLY A 60 5.36 13.27 16.89
CA GLY A 60 6.11 14.49 17.19
C GLY A 60 6.19 14.75 18.70
N SER A 61 5.10 14.54 19.46
CA SER A 61 5.14 14.65 20.92
C SER A 61 6.07 13.61 21.55
N ILE A 62 6.02 12.36 21.07
CA ILE A 62 6.93 11.30 21.55
C ILE A 62 8.39 11.65 21.21
N MET A 63 8.66 12.19 20.03
CA MET A 63 10.00 12.60 19.62
C MET A 63 10.55 13.74 20.49
N LEU A 64 9.72 14.77 20.75
CA LEU A 64 10.06 15.89 21.63
C LEU A 64 10.29 15.44 23.07
N TYR A 65 9.53 14.45 23.54
CA TYR A 65 9.72 13.85 24.87
C TYR A 65 11.04 13.06 24.95
N ARG A 66 11.36 12.27 23.93
CA ARG A 66 12.59 11.45 23.89
C ARG A 66 13.88 12.28 23.75
N ARG A 67 13.79 13.48 23.16
CA ARG A 67 14.93 14.40 22.91
C ARG A 67 16.15 13.72 22.28
N GLN A 68 15.93 12.75 21.40
CA GLN A 68 17.00 12.07 20.70
C GLN A 68 17.49 12.90 19.50
N PRO A 69 18.81 12.87 19.20
CA PRO A 69 19.33 13.54 18.00
C PRO A 69 18.79 12.85 16.75
N LEU A 70 18.58 13.64 15.70
CA LEU A 70 18.13 13.14 14.40
C LEU A 70 19.17 12.20 13.81
N LYS A 71 18.74 11.01 13.39
CA LYS A 71 19.61 10.04 12.73
C LYS A 71 19.73 10.31 11.24
N ALA A 72 18.67 10.83 10.62
CA ALA A 72 18.68 11.24 9.23
C ALA A 72 18.60 12.76 9.07
N LYS A 73 19.03 13.25 7.90
CA LYS A 73 18.91 14.68 7.60
C LYS A 73 17.45 15.01 7.30
N TRP A 74 16.91 15.99 8.01
CA TRP A 74 15.48 16.34 8.02
C TRP A 74 14.89 16.62 6.62
N TYR A 75 15.68 17.17 5.71
CA TYR A 75 15.20 17.57 4.38
C TYR A 75 14.81 16.39 3.48
N TYR A 76 15.32 15.18 3.72
CA TYR A 76 14.87 14.00 2.97
C TYR A 76 13.43 13.63 3.28
N TYR A 77 12.95 13.93 4.50
CA TYR A 77 11.56 13.69 4.88
C TYR A 77 10.57 14.64 4.20
N ILE A 78 11.02 15.81 3.70
CA ILE A 78 10.17 16.67 2.88
C ILE A 78 9.82 15.96 1.57
N LEU A 79 10.83 15.40 0.89
CA LEU A 79 10.61 14.69 -0.36
C LEU A 79 9.73 13.46 -0.15
N LEU A 80 9.96 12.73 0.95
CA LEU A 80 9.12 11.60 1.33
C LEU A 80 7.67 12.03 1.57
N GLY A 81 7.45 13.08 2.37
CA GLY A 81 6.11 13.62 2.62
C GLY A 81 5.41 14.10 1.35
N LEU A 82 6.14 14.69 0.40
CA LEU A 82 5.57 15.08 -0.89
C LEU A 82 5.12 13.87 -1.71
N VAL A 83 6.00 12.88 -1.88
CA VAL A 83 5.69 11.66 -2.62
C VAL A 83 4.51 10.92 -2.00
N ASP A 84 4.47 10.83 -0.67
CA ASP A 84 3.41 10.16 0.06
C ASP A 84 2.05 10.86 -0.07
N VAL A 85 2.03 12.19 0.12
CA VAL A 85 0.80 12.99 -0.03
C VAL A 85 0.26 12.93 -1.45
N GLU A 86 1.12 13.04 -2.46
CA GLU A 86 0.70 12.97 -3.87
C GLU A 86 0.22 11.56 -4.24
N GLY A 87 0.88 10.50 -3.75
CA GLY A 87 0.43 9.13 -3.94
C GLY A 87 -1.00 8.93 -3.42
N ASN A 88 -1.25 9.38 -2.19
CA ASN A 88 -2.57 9.35 -1.58
C ASN A 88 -3.60 10.18 -2.36
N PHE A 89 -3.23 11.41 -2.73
CA PHE A 89 -4.12 12.27 -3.49
C PHE A 89 -4.56 11.62 -4.80
N LEU A 90 -3.63 11.07 -5.58
CA LEU A 90 -3.93 10.46 -6.89
C LEU A 90 -4.85 9.24 -6.75
N VAL A 91 -4.57 8.33 -5.82
CA VAL A 91 -5.40 7.14 -5.60
C VAL A 91 -6.78 7.50 -5.06
N VAL A 92 -6.87 8.40 -4.08
CA VAL A 92 -8.17 8.82 -3.52
C VAL A 92 -8.98 9.61 -4.57
N LYS A 93 -8.32 10.40 -5.43
CA LYS A 93 -8.97 11.08 -6.56
C LYS A 93 -9.50 10.10 -7.60
N ALA A 94 -8.87 8.94 -7.79
CA ALA A 94 -9.31 7.94 -8.75
C ALA A 94 -10.71 7.39 -8.44
N TYR A 95 -11.14 7.36 -7.17
CA TYR A 95 -12.49 6.94 -6.77
C TYR A 95 -13.61 7.78 -7.39
N GLN A 96 -13.30 8.98 -7.88
CA GLN A 96 -14.26 9.85 -8.60
C GLN A 96 -14.47 9.41 -10.07
N TYR A 97 -13.60 8.55 -10.59
CA TYR A 97 -13.54 8.23 -12.02
C TYR A 97 -13.68 6.73 -12.33
N THR A 98 -13.24 5.86 -11.43
CA THR A 98 -13.25 4.41 -11.61
C THR A 98 -13.77 3.68 -10.37
N SER A 99 -13.99 2.37 -10.48
CA SER A 99 -14.59 1.54 -9.43
C SER A 99 -13.59 1.11 -8.36
N ILE A 100 -14.08 0.81 -7.14
CA ILE A 100 -13.24 0.30 -6.04
C ILE A 100 -12.42 -0.93 -6.46
N THR A 101 -13.00 -1.86 -7.22
CA THR A 101 -12.29 -3.05 -7.69
C THR A 101 -11.21 -2.73 -8.73
N SER A 102 -11.43 -1.74 -9.60
CA SER A 102 -10.39 -1.33 -10.57
C SER A 102 -9.22 -0.69 -9.83
N ILE A 103 -9.50 0.19 -8.86
CA ILE A 103 -8.46 0.83 -8.05
C ILE A 103 -7.61 -0.19 -7.29
N MET A 104 -8.24 -1.12 -6.58
CA MET A 104 -7.49 -2.06 -5.73
C MET A 104 -6.71 -3.07 -6.58
N LEU A 105 -7.27 -3.55 -7.70
CA LEU A 105 -6.49 -4.38 -8.63
C LEU A 105 -5.35 -3.62 -9.29
N LEU A 106 -5.55 -2.36 -9.71
CA LEU A 106 -4.50 -1.56 -10.33
C LEU A 106 -3.40 -1.15 -9.33
N ASP A 107 -3.72 -0.99 -8.05
CA ASP A 107 -2.74 -0.78 -6.97
C ASP A 107 -1.75 -1.95 -6.84
N CYS A 108 -2.08 -3.15 -7.33
CA CYS A 108 -1.08 -4.23 -7.43
C CYS A 108 0.16 -3.83 -8.25
N TRP A 109 0.09 -2.79 -9.08
CA TRP A 109 1.25 -2.17 -9.75
C TRP A 109 2.32 -1.68 -8.77
N THR A 110 1.98 -1.39 -7.51
CA THR A 110 2.93 -1.06 -6.45
C THR A 110 3.95 -2.19 -6.25
N ILE A 111 3.57 -3.45 -6.44
CA ILE A 111 4.45 -4.62 -6.27
C ILE A 111 5.64 -4.61 -7.24
N PRO A 112 5.46 -4.56 -8.57
CA PRO A 112 6.61 -4.48 -9.48
C PRO A 112 7.45 -3.22 -9.25
N CYS A 113 6.83 -2.08 -8.90
CA CYS A 113 7.58 -0.86 -8.53
C CYS A 113 8.49 -1.10 -7.32
N VAL A 114 7.95 -1.66 -6.23
CA VAL A 114 8.71 -1.96 -5.01
C VAL A 114 9.83 -2.96 -5.30
N LEU A 115 9.56 -4.01 -6.07
CA LEU A 115 10.58 -5.01 -6.43
C LEU A 115 11.71 -4.38 -7.24
N PHE A 116 11.39 -3.54 -8.22
CA PHE A 116 12.40 -2.82 -8.98
C PHE A 116 13.21 -1.86 -8.10
N LEU A 117 12.55 -1.08 -7.25
CA LEU A 117 13.19 -0.09 -6.39
C LEU A 117 14.05 -0.72 -5.29
N THR A 118 13.60 -1.80 -4.67
CA THR A 118 14.38 -2.56 -3.67
C THR A 118 15.55 -3.32 -4.30
N TRP A 119 15.43 -3.76 -5.56
CA TRP A 119 16.56 -4.28 -6.33
C TRP A 119 17.59 -3.17 -6.60
N PHE A 120 17.13 -2.02 -7.07
CA PHE A 120 17.99 -0.92 -7.49
C PHE A 120 18.66 -0.18 -6.31
N PHE A 121 17.90 0.20 -5.30
CA PHE A 121 18.38 0.99 -4.15
C PHE A 121 18.85 0.14 -2.98
N LEU A 122 18.13 -0.93 -2.63
CA LEU A 122 18.48 -1.80 -1.50
C LEU A 122 19.35 -3.01 -1.90
N LYS A 123 19.67 -3.15 -3.20
CA LYS A 123 20.49 -4.24 -3.76
C LYS A 123 19.97 -5.64 -3.42
N THR A 124 18.65 -5.77 -3.31
CA THR A 124 17.99 -7.05 -3.04
C THR A 124 18.18 -7.99 -4.23
N LYS A 125 18.67 -9.21 -4.01
CA LYS A 125 18.86 -10.18 -5.09
C LYS A 125 17.55 -10.90 -5.37
N TYR A 126 17.10 -10.86 -6.62
CA TYR A 126 15.91 -11.57 -7.07
C TYR A 126 16.27 -12.67 -8.07
N ARG A 127 15.69 -13.85 -7.88
CA ARG A 127 15.86 -15.02 -8.75
C ARG A 127 14.83 -14.99 -9.89
N PHE A 128 15.13 -15.69 -10.99
CA PHE A 128 14.29 -15.72 -12.20
C PHE A 128 12.80 -16.07 -11.95
N GLN A 129 12.49 -16.92 -10.96
CA GLN A 129 11.11 -17.27 -10.61
C GLN A 129 10.29 -16.04 -10.17
N LYS A 130 10.90 -15.10 -9.46
CA LYS A 130 10.26 -13.84 -9.05
C LYS A 130 9.98 -12.93 -10.25
N LEU A 131 10.85 -12.95 -11.26
CA LEU A 131 10.65 -12.20 -12.51
C LEU A 131 9.44 -12.75 -13.29
N ILE A 132 9.25 -14.07 -13.33
CA ILE A 132 8.07 -14.69 -13.93
C ILE A 132 6.80 -14.27 -13.19
N GLY A 133 6.82 -14.28 -11.85
CA GLY A 133 5.73 -13.78 -11.01
C GLY A 133 5.35 -12.33 -11.34
N ILE A 134 6.34 -11.45 -11.47
CA ILE A 134 6.15 -10.05 -11.87
C ILE A 134 5.46 -9.94 -13.24
N VAL A 135 5.94 -10.66 -14.25
CA VAL A 135 5.37 -10.61 -15.61
C VAL A 135 3.90 -11.04 -15.62
N MET A 136 3.55 -12.08 -14.84
CA MET A 136 2.15 -12.52 -14.71
C MET A 136 1.27 -11.47 -14.04
N CYS A 137 1.77 -10.78 -13.00
CA CYS A 137 1.03 -9.68 -12.36
C CYS A 137 0.79 -8.52 -13.35
N ILE A 138 1.80 -8.14 -14.13
CA ILE A 138 1.69 -7.09 -15.16
C ILE A 138 0.65 -7.47 -16.23
N ALA A 139 0.61 -8.72 -16.67
CA ALA A 139 -0.39 -9.18 -17.63
C ALA A 139 -1.83 -9.08 -17.06
N GLY A 140 -2.02 -9.41 -15.77
CA GLY A 140 -3.30 -9.22 -15.09
C GLY A 140 -3.74 -7.75 -15.05
N LEU A 141 -2.82 -6.84 -14.72
CA LEU A 141 -3.04 -5.39 -14.70
C LEU A 141 -3.43 -4.83 -16.06
N ILE A 142 -2.73 -5.23 -17.13
CA ILE A 142 -3.03 -4.84 -18.50
C ILE A 142 -4.47 -5.23 -18.88
N THR A 143 -4.92 -6.41 -18.46
CA THR A 143 -6.29 -6.89 -18.72
C THR A 143 -7.35 -5.97 -18.09
N VAL A 144 -7.10 -5.45 -16.89
CA VAL A 144 -8.00 -4.49 -16.22
C VAL A 144 -8.10 -3.18 -17.01
N VAL A 145 -6.97 -2.59 -17.39
CA VAL A 145 -6.96 -1.35 -18.18
C VAL A 145 -7.68 -1.53 -19.52
N PHE A 146 -7.46 -2.66 -20.20
CA PHE A 146 -8.17 -2.95 -21.45
C PHE A 146 -9.69 -3.12 -21.24
N SER A 147 -10.12 -3.71 -20.12
CA SER A 147 -11.53 -3.80 -19.75
C SER A 147 -12.18 -2.43 -19.68
N ASP A 148 -11.53 -1.51 -18.98
CA ASP A 148 -12.07 -0.19 -18.72
C ASP A 148 -12.07 0.70 -19.97
N VAL A 149 -11.12 0.51 -20.90
CA VAL A 149 -11.14 1.14 -22.24
C VAL A 149 -12.36 0.68 -23.06
N HIS A 150 -12.62 -0.64 -23.11
CA HIS A 150 -13.77 -1.15 -23.85
C HIS A 150 -15.12 -0.77 -23.22
N ALA A 151 -15.14 -0.54 -21.89
CA ALA A 151 -16.32 -0.05 -21.19
C ALA A 151 -16.56 1.44 -21.43
N ALA A 152 -15.50 2.26 -21.54
CA ALA A 152 -15.59 3.70 -21.80
C ALA A 152 -16.23 4.01 -23.17
N ASP A 153 -15.96 3.19 -24.20
CA ASP A 153 -16.61 3.32 -25.52
C ASP A 153 -18.13 3.08 -25.47
N ARG A 154 -18.64 2.42 -24.41
CA ARG A 154 -20.07 2.10 -24.25
C ARG A 154 -20.83 3.11 -23.37
N LEU A 155 -20.13 3.92 -22.57
CA LEU A 155 -20.71 4.84 -21.59
C LEU A 155 -20.29 6.27 -21.92
N SER A 156 -21.16 7.00 -22.62
CA SER A 156 -21.00 8.44 -22.85
C SER A 156 -21.14 9.22 -21.54
N GLY A 157 -20.03 9.43 -20.81
CA GLY A 157 -20.00 10.36 -19.67
C GLY A 157 -18.91 10.11 -18.61
N SER A 158 -18.53 8.85 -18.36
CA SER A 158 -17.44 8.52 -17.41
C SER A 158 -16.12 8.34 -18.17
N LYS A 159 -14.99 8.72 -17.54
CA LYS A 159 -13.64 8.46 -18.07
C LYS A 159 -12.89 7.48 -17.14
N PRO A 160 -13.26 6.17 -17.09
CA PRO A 160 -12.58 5.17 -16.29
C PRO A 160 -11.06 5.19 -16.48
N LEU A 161 -10.60 5.33 -17.73
CA LEU A 161 -9.19 5.44 -18.09
C LEU A 161 -8.44 6.57 -17.35
N LYS A 162 -9.11 7.70 -17.07
CA LYS A 162 -8.49 8.77 -16.27
C LYS A 162 -8.26 8.29 -14.84
N GLY A 163 -9.23 7.58 -14.27
CA GLY A 163 -9.10 6.94 -12.96
C GLY A 163 -7.94 5.95 -12.95
N ASP A 164 -7.88 5.06 -13.92
CA ASP A 164 -6.87 4.00 -13.99
C ASP A 164 -5.45 4.57 -14.08
N LEU A 165 -5.24 5.62 -14.89
CA LEU A 165 -3.96 6.32 -14.99
C LEU A 165 -3.57 7.01 -13.68
N LEU A 166 -4.54 7.59 -12.95
CA LEU A 166 -4.29 8.16 -11.63
C LEU A 166 -3.87 7.07 -10.63
N VAL A 167 -4.48 5.89 -10.68
CA VAL A 167 -4.09 4.76 -9.81
C VAL A 167 -2.69 4.28 -10.12
N ILE A 168 -2.33 4.09 -11.40
CA ILE A 168 -0.97 3.65 -11.78
C ILE A 168 0.08 4.66 -11.33
N ALA A 169 -0.19 5.96 -11.51
CA ALA A 169 0.70 7.01 -11.03
C ALA A 169 0.81 7.01 -9.50
N GLY A 170 -0.31 6.91 -8.79
CA GLY A 170 -0.35 6.83 -7.32
C GLY A 170 0.37 5.60 -6.77
N ALA A 171 0.12 4.43 -7.33
CA ALA A 171 0.78 3.16 -7.01
C ALA A 171 2.30 3.22 -7.23
N THR A 172 2.75 3.93 -8.26
CA THR A 172 4.18 4.18 -8.48
C THR A 172 4.76 5.01 -7.34
N LEU A 173 4.06 6.07 -6.90
CA LEU A 173 4.48 6.89 -5.75
C LEU A 173 4.42 6.10 -4.44
N TYR A 174 3.42 5.24 -4.23
CA TYR A 174 3.40 4.30 -3.11
C TYR A 174 4.62 3.38 -3.12
N GLY A 175 5.04 2.89 -4.27
CA GLY A 175 6.27 2.10 -4.38
C GLY A 175 7.51 2.87 -3.91
N VAL A 176 7.64 4.14 -4.33
CA VAL A 176 8.72 5.03 -3.88
C VAL A 176 8.63 5.32 -2.38
N SER A 177 7.43 5.62 -1.87
CA SER A 177 7.20 5.90 -0.45
C SER A 177 7.55 4.69 0.42
N ASN A 178 7.00 3.51 0.09
CA ASN A 178 7.21 2.26 0.82
C ASN A 178 8.69 1.87 0.92
N VAL A 179 9.46 1.97 -0.18
CA VAL A 179 10.89 1.64 -0.18
C VAL A 179 11.71 2.67 0.58
N SER A 180 11.33 3.95 0.49
CA SER A 180 11.97 5.02 1.25
C SER A 180 11.72 4.86 2.75
N GLU A 181 10.49 4.56 3.15
CA GLU A 181 10.12 4.24 4.54
C GLU A 181 10.86 3.01 5.05
N GLU A 182 10.99 1.96 4.24
CA GLU A 182 11.78 0.77 4.60
C GLU A 182 13.24 1.16 4.88
N PHE A 183 13.83 1.99 4.02
CA PHE A 183 15.18 2.47 4.21
C PHE A 183 15.33 3.27 5.51
N PHE A 184 14.42 4.21 5.78
CA PHE A 184 14.47 5.03 6.99
C PHE A 184 14.16 4.24 8.26
N VAL A 185 13.23 3.29 8.23
CA VAL A 185 12.89 2.51 9.43
C VAL A 185 14.01 1.55 9.83
N LYS A 186 14.82 1.11 8.86
CA LYS A 186 15.99 0.25 9.07
C LYS A 186 17.25 1.05 9.42
N SER A 187 17.43 2.25 8.85
CA SER A 187 18.64 3.06 9.03
C SER A 187 18.52 4.13 10.13
N ALA A 188 17.31 4.63 10.39
CA ALA A 188 17.01 5.69 11.34
C ALA A 188 16.09 5.18 12.48
N ASP A 189 15.20 6.03 12.98
CA ASP A 189 14.22 5.67 14.01
C ASP A 189 12.79 5.74 13.47
N ARG A 190 11.91 4.84 13.95
CA ARG A 190 10.52 4.79 13.49
C ARG A 190 9.71 6.00 13.94
N VAL A 191 9.98 6.52 15.15
CA VAL A 191 9.28 7.69 15.68
C VAL A 191 9.73 8.93 14.93
N GLU A 192 11.04 9.04 14.63
CA GLU A 192 11.59 10.10 13.77
C GLU A 192 10.92 10.12 12.40
N LEU A 193 10.86 8.95 11.73
CA LEU A 193 10.21 8.80 10.43
C LEU A 193 8.74 9.26 10.46
N MET A 194 7.94 8.73 11.40
CA MET A 194 6.51 9.06 11.48
C MET A 194 6.25 10.51 11.90
N ALA A 195 7.08 11.08 12.77
CA ALA A 195 6.95 12.47 13.18
C ALA A 195 7.17 13.41 11.99
N PHE A 196 8.26 13.24 11.23
CA PHE A 196 8.53 14.10 10.08
C PHE A 196 7.58 13.84 8.91
N LEU A 197 7.19 12.59 8.66
CA LEU A 197 6.18 12.26 7.66
C LEU A 197 4.85 12.96 7.99
N GLY A 198 4.42 12.91 9.26
CA GLY A 198 3.25 13.64 9.74
C GLY A 198 3.38 15.16 9.58
N ILE A 199 4.50 15.75 10.01
CA ILE A 199 4.70 17.22 9.96
C ILE A 199 4.71 17.71 8.52
N PHE A 200 5.57 17.15 7.66
CA PHE A 200 5.68 17.61 6.28
C PHE A 200 4.45 17.22 5.47
N GLY A 201 3.90 16.03 5.71
CA GLY A 201 2.63 15.60 5.11
C GLY A 201 1.50 16.57 5.44
N ALA A 202 1.37 17.01 6.70
CA ALA A 202 0.34 17.97 7.11
C ALA A 202 0.53 19.35 6.47
N ILE A 203 1.76 19.84 6.35
CA ILE A 203 2.05 21.12 5.69
C ILE A 203 1.70 21.06 4.20
N ILE A 204 2.16 20.02 3.50
CA ILE A 204 1.92 19.85 2.07
C ILE A 204 0.43 19.67 1.79
N SER A 205 -0.24 18.81 2.55
CA SER A 205 -1.69 18.59 2.42
C SER A 205 -2.51 19.84 2.75
N ALA A 206 -2.12 20.64 3.76
CA ALA A 206 -2.79 21.92 4.03
C ALA A 206 -2.70 22.88 2.83
N CYS A 207 -1.50 23.04 2.26
CA CYS A 207 -1.30 23.85 1.05
C CYS A 207 -2.15 23.33 -0.11
N GLN A 208 -2.17 22.00 -0.32
CA GLN A 208 -2.92 21.36 -1.40
C GLN A 208 -4.43 21.54 -1.24
N ILE A 209 -4.97 21.45 -0.02
CA ILE A 209 -6.39 21.70 0.28
C ILE A 209 -6.78 23.14 -0.08
N ILE A 210 -5.96 24.11 0.31
CA ILE A 210 -6.22 25.54 0.03
C ILE A 210 -6.27 25.80 -1.48
N ILE A 211 -5.40 25.14 -2.25
CA ILE A 211 -5.27 25.36 -3.69
C ILE A 211 -6.33 24.58 -4.49
N LEU A 212 -6.57 23.30 -4.15
CA LEU A 212 -7.34 22.37 -4.99
C LEU A 212 -8.76 22.08 -4.48
N GLU A 213 -9.00 22.17 -3.17
CA GLU A 213 -10.23 21.63 -2.55
C GLU A 213 -11.08 22.68 -1.84
N ARG A 214 -10.63 23.95 -1.81
CA ARG A 214 -11.31 25.02 -1.07
C ARG A 214 -12.78 25.18 -1.45
N GLU A 215 -13.08 25.21 -2.75
CA GLU A 215 -14.45 25.41 -3.21
C GLU A 215 -15.30 24.14 -3.05
N GLU A 216 -14.70 22.96 -3.25
CA GLU A 216 -15.33 21.67 -2.99
C GLU A 216 -15.76 21.58 -1.52
N LEU A 217 -14.87 21.85 -0.56
CA LEU A 217 -15.15 21.81 0.87
C LEU A 217 -16.29 22.73 1.31
N LYS A 218 -16.43 23.91 0.70
CA LYS A 218 -17.55 24.83 0.99
C LYS A 218 -18.89 24.31 0.48
N SER A 219 -18.87 23.54 -0.60
CA SER A 219 -20.07 22.97 -1.21
C SER A 219 -20.58 21.71 -0.50
N ILE A 220 -19.77 21.11 0.39
CA ILE A 220 -20.16 19.91 1.11
C ILE A 220 -21.26 20.22 2.13
N HIS A 221 -22.38 19.53 2.00
CA HIS A 221 -23.38 19.44 3.05
C HIS A 221 -22.92 18.44 4.12
N TRP A 222 -22.37 18.97 5.21
CA TRP A 222 -21.90 18.18 6.35
C TRP A 222 -23.07 17.47 7.04
N SER A 223 -23.25 16.20 6.69
CA SER A 223 -24.21 15.27 7.30
C SER A 223 -23.46 14.11 7.94
N ALA A 224 -24.13 13.33 8.80
CA ALA A 224 -23.52 12.13 9.39
C ALA A 224 -22.96 11.18 8.31
N GLY A 225 -23.62 11.08 7.16
CA GLY A 225 -23.18 10.26 6.03
C GLY A 225 -21.96 10.79 5.28
N ALA A 226 -21.56 12.05 5.47
CA ALA A 226 -20.30 12.60 4.99
C ALA A 226 -19.22 12.55 6.08
N THR A 227 -19.56 12.99 7.29
CA THR A 227 -18.62 13.09 8.41
C THR A 227 -18.10 11.72 8.87
N LEU A 228 -18.94 10.68 8.91
CA LEU A 228 -18.51 9.35 9.36
C LEU A 228 -17.48 8.71 8.42
N PRO A 229 -17.66 8.68 7.08
CA PRO A 229 -16.61 8.22 6.18
C PRO A 229 -15.32 9.05 6.26
N PHE A 230 -15.39 10.37 6.44
CA PHE A 230 -14.20 11.21 6.61
C PHE A 230 -13.41 10.80 7.86
N LEU A 231 -14.08 10.74 9.02
CA LEU A 231 -13.43 10.36 10.28
C LEU A 231 -12.94 8.91 10.25
N GLY A 232 -13.75 8.00 9.70
CA GLY A 232 -13.42 6.59 9.54
C GLY A 232 -12.19 6.40 8.68
N PHE A 233 -12.10 7.10 7.55
CA PHE A 233 -10.93 7.11 6.69
C PHE A 233 -9.68 7.59 7.45
N SER A 234 -9.75 8.76 8.09
CA SER A 234 -8.56 9.34 8.74
C SER A 234 -8.06 8.49 9.91
N LEU A 235 -8.97 7.91 10.71
CA LEU A 235 -8.62 7.04 11.83
C LEU A 235 -8.04 5.71 11.33
N ALA A 236 -8.64 5.10 10.30
CA ALA A 236 -8.10 3.89 9.69
C ALA A 236 -6.70 4.14 9.10
N MET A 237 -6.50 5.26 8.41
CA MET A 237 -5.19 5.67 7.91
C MET A 237 -4.17 5.89 9.04
N PHE A 238 -4.56 6.52 10.14
CA PHE A 238 -3.66 6.72 11.27
C PHE A 238 -3.17 5.38 11.87
N VAL A 239 -4.08 4.42 12.05
CA VAL A 239 -3.71 3.08 12.52
C VAL A 239 -2.85 2.35 11.47
N PHE A 240 -3.19 2.48 10.18
CA PHE A 240 -2.44 1.90 9.08
C PHE A 240 -0.99 2.42 9.05
N TYR A 241 -0.80 3.75 9.02
CA TYR A 241 0.51 4.40 9.04
C TYR A 241 1.30 4.10 10.32
N SER A 242 0.63 3.89 11.45
CA SER A 242 1.29 3.48 12.68
C SER A 242 1.80 2.03 12.62
N GLY A 243 1.13 1.15 11.87
CA GLY A 243 1.49 -0.26 11.70
C GLY A 243 2.48 -0.52 10.57
N VAL A 244 2.45 0.26 9.49
CA VAL A 244 3.33 0.08 8.31
C VAL A 244 4.82 0.04 8.69
N PRO A 245 5.40 1.00 9.46
CA PRO A 245 6.81 0.96 9.84
C PRO A 245 7.16 -0.25 10.70
N VAL A 246 6.22 -0.78 11.46
CA VAL A 246 6.44 -2.01 12.24
C VAL A 246 6.61 -3.19 11.30
N LEU A 247 5.73 -3.33 10.31
CA LEU A 247 5.80 -4.41 9.33
C LEU A 247 7.01 -4.25 8.40
N LEU A 248 7.31 -3.03 7.92
CA LEU A 248 8.49 -2.74 7.10
C LEU A 248 9.79 -3.09 7.81
N LYS A 249 9.88 -2.83 9.12
CA LYS A 249 11.06 -3.19 9.92
C LYS A 249 11.21 -4.70 10.09
N MET A 250 10.11 -5.45 10.17
CA MET A 250 10.11 -6.90 10.36
C MET A 250 10.31 -7.68 9.05
N SER A 251 9.65 -7.24 7.97
CA SER A 251 9.48 -8.07 6.76
C SER A 251 9.70 -7.29 5.45
N GLY A 252 9.94 -5.98 5.49
CA GLY A 252 10.21 -5.15 4.32
C GLY A 252 8.97 -4.75 3.50
N SER A 253 9.18 -3.89 2.51
CA SER A 253 8.15 -3.30 1.65
C SER A 253 7.50 -4.31 0.71
N THR A 254 8.25 -5.30 0.25
CA THR A 254 7.70 -6.40 -0.56
C THR A 254 6.62 -7.16 0.20
N MET A 255 6.91 -7.64 1.42
CA MET A 255 5.94 -8.39 2.22
C MET A 255 4.73 -7.56 2.64
N LEU A 256 4.93 -6.26 2.91
CA LEU A 256 3.83 -5.32 3.13
C LEU A 256 2.86 -5.35 1.95
N ASN A 257 3.33 -5.08 0.73
CA ASN A 257 2.48 -5.02 -0.45
C ASN A 257 1.86 -6.38 -0.78
N LEU A 258 2.60 -7.48 -0.53
CA LEU A 258 2.03 -8.83 -0.65
C LEU A 258 0.87 -9.08 0.33
N SER A 259 0.95 -8.51 1.54
CA SER A 259 -0.10 -8.66 2.54
C SER A 259 -1.35 -7.86 2.18
N LEU A 260 -1.17 -6.68 1.55
CA LEU A 260 -2.26 -5.79 1.15
C LEU A 260 -3.14 -6.37 0.03
N LEU A 261 -2.69 -7.36 -0.73
CA LEU A 261 -3.48 -8.02 -1.77
C LEU A 261 -4.76 -8.68 -1.28
N THR A 262 -4.81 -9.04 0.00
CA THR A 262 -6.06 -9.54 0.59
C THR A 262 -7.14 -8.46 0.61
N SER A 263 -6.79 -7.17 0.49
CA SER A 263 -7.72 -6.06 0.40
C SER A 263 -8.50 -6.07 -0.92
N ASP A 264 -7.90 -6.52 -2.02
CA ASP A 264 -8.56 -6.70 -3.31
C ASP A 264 -9.72 -7.70 -3.22
N MET A 265 -9.57 -8.72 -2.38
CA MET A 265 -10.64 -9.70 -2.12
C MET A 265 -11.81 -9.08 -1.39
N TRP A 266 -11.52 -8.26 -0.38
CA TRP A 266 -12.56 -7.51 0.30
C TRP A 266 -13.23 -6.49 -0.63
N ALA A 267 -12.49 -5.88 -1.55
CA ALA A 267 -13.02 -4.95 -2.56
C ALA A 267 -14.11 -5.58 -3.42
N VAL A 268 -13.86 -6.81 -3.91
CA VAL A 268 -14.81 -7.57 -4.72
C VAL A 268 -16.06 -7.89 -3.90
N LEU A 269 -15.88 -8.34 -2.65
CA LEU A 269 -17.02 -8.62 -1.75
C LEU A 269 -17.84 -7.36 -1.47
N ILE A 270 -17.19 -6.23 -1.23
CA ILE A 270 -17.85 -4.93 -1.02
C ILE A 270 -18.63 -4.51 -2.27
N ARG A 271 -18.06 -4.68 -3.46
CA ARG A 271 -18.74 -4.32 -4.71
C ARG A 271 -19.98 -5.17 -4.97
N ILE A 272 -19.89 -6.48 -4.74
CA ILE A 272 -21.00 -7.43 -4.96
C ILE A 272 -22.06 -7.29 -3.87
N PHE A 273 -21.69 -7.38 -2.59
CA PHE A 273 -22.64 -7.45 -1.47
C PHE A 273 -22.97 -6.09 -0.88
N GLY A 274 -22.03 -5.15 -0.85
CA GLY A 274 -22.27 -3.80 -0.35
C GLY A 274 -23.01 -2.95 -1.38
N TYR A 275 -22.44 -2.86 -2.58
CA TYR A 275 -22.98 -2.00 -3.64
C TYR A 275 -23.96 -2.66 -4.59
N HIS A 276 -24.14 -3.99 -4.51
CA HIS A 276 -25.04 -4.74 -5.40
C HIS A 276 -24.73 -4.50 -6.89
N GLU A 277 -23.46 -4.25 -7.21
CA GLU A 277 -22.98 -4.01 -8.57
C GLU A 277 -22.45 -5.30 -9.20
N LYS A 278 -22.67 -5.45 -10.51
CA LYS A 278 -22.08 -6.56 -11.26
C LYS A 278 -20.59 -6.30 -11.49
N VAL A 279 -19.79 -7.32 -11.26
CA VAL A 279 -18.36 -7.33 -11.59
C VAL A 279 -18.20 -7.99 -12.95
N ASP A 280 -17.51 -7.32 -13.87
CA ASP A 280 -17.20 -7.90 -15.19
C ASP A 280 -16.32 -9.15 -15.01
N TRP A 281 -16.57 -10.19 -15.82
CA TRP A 281 -15.83 -11.44 -15.78
C TRP A 281 -14.32 -11.23 -15.97
N MET A 282 -13.91 -10.18 -16.72
CA MET A 282 -12.50 -9.83 -16.94
C MET A 282 -11.77 -9.44 -15.66
N TYR A 283 -12.46 -8.88 -14.65
CA TYR A 283 -11.85 -8.60 -13.35
C TYR A 283 -11.50 -9.89 -12.59
N PHE A 284 -12.30 -10.95 -12.74
CA PHE A 284 -11.98 -12.26 -12.13
C PHE A 284 -10.76 -12.91 -12.79
N VAL A 285 -10.62 -12.76 -14.12
CA VAL A 285 -9.43 -13.23 -14.85
C VAL A 285 -8.19 -12.45 -14.42
N ALA A 286 -8.29 -11.13 -14.35
CA ALA A 286 -7.19 -10.28 -13.86
C ALA A 286 -6.78 -10.67 -12.44
N PHE A 287 -7.76 -10.86 -11.56
CA PHE A 287 -7.50 -11.30 -10.18
C PHE A 287 -6.82 -12.67 -10.12
N ALA A 288 -7.27 -13.64 -10.91
CA ALA A 288 -6.65 -14.96 -10.98
C ALA A 288 -5.20 -14.88 -11.49
N ALA A 289 -4.95 -14.07 -12.52
CA ALA A 289 -3.61 -13.85 -13.07
C ALA A 289 -2.67 -13.21 -12.03
N VAL A 290 -3.13 -12.17 -11.33
CA VAL A 290 -2.38 -11.53 -10.24
C VAL A 290 -2.10 -12.54 -9.13
N THR A 291 -3.12 -13.24 -8.63
CA THR A 291 -2.99 -14.26 -7.58
C THR A 291 -1.99 -15.36 -7.94
N LEU A 292 -2.06 -15.89 -9.16
CA LEU A 292 -1.10 -16.90 -9.65
C LEU A 292 0.32 -16.33 -9.74
N GLY A 293 0.47 -15.09 -10.25
CA GLY A 293 1.73 -14.36 -10.26
C GLY A 293 2.39 -14.29 -8.88
N LEU A 294 1.57 -14.05 -7.85
CA LEU A 294 2.00 -13.91 -6.47
C LEU A 294 2.33 -15.23 -5.79
N ILE A 295 1.59 -16.30 -6.11
CA ILE A 295 1.91 -17.65 -5.65
C ILE A 295 3.25 -18.08 -6.23
N VAL A 296 3.50 -17.85 -7.52
CA VAL A 296 4.79 -18.15 -8.16
C VAL A 296 5.91 -17.30 -7.57
N TYR A 297 5.65 -16.02 -7.28
CA TYR A 297 6.59 -15.15 -6.59
C TYR A 297 6.96 -15.70 -5.20
N SER A 298 5.96 -16.00 -4.37
CA SER A 298 6.14 -16.42 -2.97
C SER A 298 6.69 -17.84 -2.85
N GLY A 299 6.43 -18.70 -3.85
CA GLY A 299 7.05 -20.02 -3.95
C GLY A 299 8.57 -19.96 -4.13
N GLY A 300 9.09 -18.87 -4.69
CA GLY A 300 10.53 -18.62 -4.81
C GLY A 300 11.21 -18.43 -3.45
N ASP A 301 10.58 -17.69 -2.52
CA ASP A 301 11.12 -17.46 -1.16
C ASP A 301 11.27 -18.78 -0.38
N LYS A 302 10.30 -19.70 -0.53
CA LYS A 302 10.36 -21.04 0.10
C LYS A 302 11.51 -21.90 -0.45
N MET A 303 11.83 -21.78 -1.74
CA MET A 303 13.00 -22.46 -2.30
C MET A 303 14.31 -21.85 -1.81
N ASP A 304 14.35 -20.54 -1.58
CA ASP A 304 15.55 -19.84 -1.13
C ASP A 304 15.87 -20.14 0.35
N GLU A 305 14.86 -20.26 1.23
CA GLU A 305 15.04 -20.71 2.62
C GLU A 305 15.51 -22.17 2.69
N ASN A 306 14.87 -23.09 1.96
CA ASN A 306 15.25 -24.49 1.95
C ASN A 306 16.69 -24.71 1.44
N ASN A 307 17.09 -24.02 0.36
CA ASN A 307 18.45 -24.13 -0.18
C ASN A 307 19.51 -23.56 0.77
N ALA A 308 19.16 -22.54 1.57
CA ALA A 308 20.07 -21.96 2.56
C ALA A 308 20.22 -22.86 3.80
N GLU A 309 19.14 -23.53 4.23
CA GLU A 309 19.18 -24.55 5.28
C GLU A 309 20.01 -25.78 4.83
N GLU A 310 19.78 -26.28 3.62
CA GLU A 310 20.57 -27.40 3.05
C GLU A 310 22.07 -27.05 2.99
N ALA A 311 22.41 -25.84 2.54
CA ALA A 311 23.81 -25.40 2.48
C ALA A 311 24.45 -25.17 3.86
N ALA A 312 23.65 -24.85 4.89
CA ALA A 312 24.13 -24.69 6.26
C ALA A 312 24.34 -26.05 6.96
N ASP A 313 23.46 -27.02 6.70
CA ASP A 313 23.61 -28.39 7.19
C ASP A 313 24.77 -29.11 6.50
N GLU A 314 24.99 -28.91 5.20
CA GLU A 314 26.17 -29.45 4.51
C GLU A 314 27.48 -28.91 5.11
N ARG A 315 27.55 -27.61 5.45
CA ARG A 315 28.74 -27.04 6.10
C ARG A 315 28.98 -27.60 7.50
N LYS A 316 27.93 -27.78 8.30
CA LYS A 316 28.06 -28.40 9.63
C LYS A 316 28.57 -29.83 9.55
N ASN A 317 28.06 -30.61 8.60
CA ASN A 317 28.50 -32.00 8.41
C ASN A 317 29.98 -32.07 7.98
N ILE A 318 30.43 -31.14 7.12
CA ILE A 318 31.84 -31.06 6.71
C ILE A 318 32.75 -30.67 7.89
N ASP A 319 32.30 -29.74 8.74
CA ASP A 319 33.07 -29.30 9.92
C ASP A 319 33.12 -30.38 11.02
N GLU A 320 32.09 -31.24 11.14
CA GLU A 320 32.08 -32.40 12.05
C GLU A 320 32.94 -33.58 11.55
N GLU A 321 33.06 -33.78 10.23
CA GLU A 321 33.95 -34.82 9.67
C GLU A 321 35.43 -34.42 9.65
N ALA A 322 35.75 -33.12 9.81
CA ALA A 322 37.10 -32.58 9.78
C ALA A 322 37.76 -32.39 11.16
N GLY A 323 37.06 -32.72 12.27
CA GLY A 323 37.56 -32.66 13.65
C GLY A 323 37.86 -34.03 14.24
#